data_AF-A0A7Y9N2R9-F1
#
_entry.id   AF-A0A7Y9N2R9-F1
#
_cell.length_a   1.000
_cell.length_b   1.000
_cell.length_c   1.000
_cell.angle_alpha   90.00
_cell.angle_beta   90.00
_cell.angle_gamma   90.00
#
_symmetry.space_group_name_H-M   'P 1'
#
loop_
_entity.id
_entity.type
_entity.pdbx_description
1 polymer ?
#
loop_
_entity_poly.entity_id
_entity_poly.type
_entity_poly.pdbx_seq_one_letter_code
_entity_poly.pdbx_strand_id
1 'polypeptide(L)'
;MRGRAGKADLTMRIRPTELCRTPPETLNGDQFIARLGSVGLGSTSYVVGRRDPHAPDWIVLDYATGAHERVWRQAGEHADGVLTYVLVDDDSSKGYVSAA
;
A
#
# COMPACT_ATOMS: atom_id res chain seq x y z
N MET A 1 12.65 14.41 20.27
CA MET A 1 11.63 14.37 19.20
C MET A 1 12.29 14.43 17.82
N ARG A 2 12.89 13.33 17.34
CA ARG A 2 13.64 13.28 16.05
C ARG A 2 13.31 12.04 15.19
N GLY A 3 12.08 11.53 15.26
CA GLY A 3 11.72 10.25 14.59
C GLY A 3 10.52 10.30 13.65
N ARG A 4 9.81 11.43 13.52
CA ARG A 4 8.55 11.49 12.76
C ARG A 4 8.71 11.99 11.32
N ALA A 5 9.72 12.82 11.05
CA ALA A 5 9.98 13.36 9.71
C ALA A 5 10.46 12.29 8.73
N GLY A 6 11.48 11.49 9.09
CA GLY A 6 11.99 10.43 8.21
C GLY A 6 11.01 9.28 7.95
N LYS A 7 9.93 9.14 8.75
CA LYS A 7 8.87 8.16 8.49
C LYS A 7 7.93 8.63 7.38
N ALA A 8 7.72 9.94 7.24
CA ALA A 8 6.88 10.50 6.17
C ALA A 8 7.57 10.35 4.80
N ASP A 9 8.88 10.51 4.74
CA ASP A 9 9.68 10.37 3.52
C ASP A 9 9.71 8.91 2.99
N LEU A 10 9.42 7.94 3.86
CA LEU A 10 9.34 6.51 3.52
C LEU A 10 7.91 5.99 3.40
N THR A 11 6.91 6.89 3.40
CA THR A 11 5.49 6.53 3.32
C THR A 11 4.86 7.11 2.05
N MET A 12 4.39 6.24 1.17
CA MET A 12 3.54 6.63 0.05
C MET A 12 2.07 6.61 0.49
N ARG A 13 1.37 7.72 0.28
CA ARG A 13 -0.07 7.83 0.50
C ARG A 13 -0.82 7.67 -0.81
N ILE A 14 -1.87 6.86 -0.79
CA ILE A 14 -2.69 6.53 -1.96
C ILE A 14 -4.17 6.70 -1.64
N ARG A 15 -4.98 6.88 -2.69
CA ARG A 15 -6.43 6.92 -2.65
C ARG A 15 -7.04 5.66 -3.28
N PRO A 16 -8.29 5.31 -2.95
CA PRO A 16 -8.95 4.14 -3.54
C PRO A 16 -9.00 4.16 -5.07
N THR A 17 -9.03 5.35 -5.68
CA THR A 17 -9.03 5.56 -7.14
C THR A 17 -7.71 5.19 -7.81
N GLU A 18 -6.62 5.04 -7.05
CA GLU A 18 -5.30 4.68 -7.54
C GLU A 18 -5.06 3.16 -7.52
N LEU A 19 -6.00 2.38 -6.96
CA LEU A 19 -5.90 0.92 -6.89
C LEU A 19 -6.28 0.27 -8.23
N CYS A 20 -5.40 -0.57 -8.74
CA CYS A 20 -5.63 -1.44 -9.89
C CYS A 20 -5.96 -2.88 -9.44
N ARG A 21 -6.84 -3.55 -10.18
CA ARG A 21 -7.16 -4.98 -9.94
C ARG A 21 -6.13 -5.93 -10.54
N THR A 22 -5.46 -5.49 -11.59
CA THR A 22 -4.39 -6.23 -12.29
C THR A 22 -3.12 -5.38 -12.27
N PRO A 23 -1.93 -6.00 -12.26
CA PRO A 23 -0.69 -5.25 -12.35
C PRO A 23 -0.63 -4.50 -13.70
N PRO A 24 -0.31 -3.21 -13.70
CA PRO A 24 -0.08 -2.48 -14.96
C PRO A 24 1.11 -3.06 -15.72
N GLU A 25 0.99 -3.18 -17.05
CA GLU A 25 2.01 -3.81 -17.89
C GLU A 25 3.14 -2.86 -18.30
N THR A 26 2.91 -1.54 -18.20
CA THR A 26 3.86 -0.51 -18.62
C THR A 26 4.26 0.37 -17.45
N LEU A 27 5.57 0.54 -17.29
CA LEU A 27 6.19 1.39 -16.27
C LEU A 27 7.17 2.34 -16.94
N ASN A 28 7.24 3.56 -16.42
CA ASN A 28 8.36 4.46 -16.68
C ASN A 28 9.58 4.01 -15.86
N GLY A 29 10.79 4.42 -16.29
CA GLY A 29 12.04 3.90 -15.72
C GLY A 29 12.24 4.15 -14.21
N ASP A 30 11.52 5.09 -13.61
CA ASP A 30 11.53 5.39 -12.18
C ASP A 30 10.33 4.84 -11.42
N GLN A 31 9.46 4.05 -12.07
CA GLN A 31 8.24 3.52 -11.46
C GLN A 31 8.41 2.10 -10.95
N PHE A 32 7.53 1.71 -10.03
CA PHE A 32 7.41 0.35 -9.54
C PHE A 32 5.95 -0.03 -9.33
N ILE A 33 5.68 -1.33 -9.33
CA ILE A 33 4.38 -1.87 -8.98
C ILE A 33 4.45 -2.39 -7.56
N ALA A 34 3.54 -1.92 -6.70
CA ALA A 34 3.32 -2.45 -5.38
C ALA A 34 2.14 -3.43 -5.44
N ARG A 35 2.34 -4.67 -5.00
CA ARG A 35 1.28 -5.65 -4.74
C ARG A 35 0.86 -5.53 -3.28
N LEU A 36 -0.37 -5.08 -3.06
CA LEU A 36 -1.00 -4.91 -1.76
C LEU A 36 -1.87 -6.13 -1.45
N GLY A 37 -1.42 -6.96 -0.51
CA GLY A 37 -2.23 -8.08 -0.01
C GLY A 37 -3.27 -7.60 1.01
N SER A 38 -4.52 -8.07 0.91
CA SER A 38 -5.51 -7.92 1.99
C SER A 38 -5.45 -9.11 2.96
N VAL A 39 -5.87 -8.90 4.22
CA VAL A 39 -6.25 -10.00 5.11
C VAL A 39 -7.64 -10.54 4.70
N GLY A 40 -7.82 -11.86 4.72
CA GLY A 40 -9.06 -12.54 4.27
C GLY A 40 -9.21 -12.67 2.75
N LEU A 41 -10.07 -13.60 2.29
CA LEU A 41 -10.51 -13.97 0.91
C LEU A 41 -9.53 -13.84 -0.30
N GLY A 42 -8.26 -13.51 -0.10
CA GLY A 42 -7.23 -13.44 -1.13
C GLY A 42 -7.27 -12.21 -2.04
N SER A 43 -8.03 -11.16 -1.72
CA SER A 43 -8.07 -9.97 -2.59
C SER A 43 -6.70 -9.27 -2.61
N THR A 44 -6.21 -9.05 -3.82
CA THR A 44 -4.95 -8.36 -4.09
C THR A 44 -5.28 -7.10 -4.87
N SER A 45 -4.67 -5.98 -4.50
CA SER A 45 -4.69 -4.74 -5.29
C SER A 45 -3.28 -4.35 -5.68
N TYR A 46 -3.16 -3.56 -6.74
CA TYR A 46 -1.89 -3.07 -7.24
C TYR A 46 -1.91 -1.54 -7.25
N VAL A 47 -0.74 -0.93 -7.06
CA VAL A 47 -0.56 0.52 -7.25
C VAL A 47 0.79 0.78 -7.91
N VAL A 48 0.88 1.85 -8.69
CA VAL A 48 2.14 2.30 -9.28
C VAL A 48 2.68 3.44 -8.44
N GLY A 49 3.89 3.25 -7.91
CA GLY A 49 4.63 4.28 -7.19
C GLY A 49 5.88 4.71 -7.95
N ARG A 50 6.56 5.74 -7.46
CA ARG A 50 7.87 6.17 -7.94
C ARG A 50 8.96 5.74 -6.96
N ARG A 51 10.08 5.27 -7.50
CA ARG A 51 11.32 5.00 -6.76
C ARG A 51 12.16 6.27 -6.79
N ASP A 52 12.19 7.03 -5.69
CA ASP A 52 13.06 8.22 -5.59
C ASP A 52 13.57 8.42 -4.14
N PRO A 53 14.83 8.07 -3.82
CA PRO A 53 15.76 7.22 -4.56
C PRO A 53 15.45 5.72 -4.44
N HIS A 54 14.56 5.34 -3.53
CA HIS A 54 14.15 3.97 -3.24
C HIS A 54 12.62 3.87 -3.21
N ALA A 55 12.09 2.64 -3.23
CA ALA A 55 10.68 2.42 -2.97
C ALA A 55 10.35 2.75 -1.50
N PRO A 56 9.11 3.19 -1.20
CA PRO A 56 8.68 3.50 0.16
C PRO A 56 8.57 2.23 0.99
N ASP A 57 9.02 2.28 2.26
CA ASP A 57 8.85 1.17 3.20
C ASP A 57 7.37 0.94 3.56
N TRP A 58 6.54 1.97 3.46
CA TRP A 58 5.15 1.98 3.90
C TRP A 58 4.22 2.52 2.81
N ILE A 59 3.05 1.91 2.70
CA ILE A 59 1.95 2.41 1.87
C ILE A 59 0.73 2.61 2.76
N VAL A 60 0.10 3.77 2.68
CA VAL A 60 -1.12 4.12 3.41
C VAL A 60 -2.23 4.45 2.43
N LEU A 61 -3.36 3.76 2.54
CA LEU A 61 -4.58 4.08 1.80
C LEU A 61 -5.44 5.01 2.66
N ASP A 62 -5.56 6.26 2.21
CA ASP A 62 -6.37 7.27 2.88
C ASP A 62 -7.78 7.27 2.27
N TYR A 63 -8.78 6.79 3.02
CA TYR A 63 -10.18 6.98 2.60
C TYR A 63 -10.56 8.47 2.73
N ALA A 64 -11.27 9.00 1.73
CA ALA A 64 -11.56 10.44 1.63
C ALA A 64 -12.31 11.02 2.85
N THR A 65 -12.96 10.17 3.64
CA THR A 65 -13.69 10.55 4.86
C THR A 65 -12.78 10.75 6.07
N GLY A 66 -11.48 10.44 5.97
CA GLY A 66 -10.50 10.56 7.06
C GLY A 66 -10.78 9.65 8.27
N ALA A 67 -11.79 8.78 8.17
CA ALA A 67 -12.25 7.93 9.25
C ALA A 67 -11.54 6.57 9.28
N HIS A 68 -10.96 6.17 8.15
CA HIS A 68 -10.32 4.87 8.00
C HIS A 68 -9.05 4.97 7.16
N GLU A 69 -8.07 4.15 7.50
CA GLU A 69 -6.81 3.94 6.81
C GLU A 69 -6.48 2.43 6.76
N ARG A 70 -5.75 2.06 5.71
CA ARG A 70 -5.06 0.77 5.64
C ARG A 70 -3.57 1.01 5.47
N VAL A 71 -2.77 0.28 6.23
CA VAL A 71 -1.32 0.44 6.24
C VAL A 71 -0.66 -0.87 5.86
N TRP A 72 0.16 -0.82 4.81
CA TRP A 72 1.01 -1.92 4.42
C TRP A 72 2.48 -1.59 4.64
N ARG A 73 3.28 -2.63 4.88
CA ARG A 73 4.74 -2.57 4.98
C ARG A 73 5.38 -3.41 3.88
N GLN A 74 6.46 -2.90 3.28
CA GLN A 74 7.24 -3.64 2.30
C GLN A 74 7.79 -4.93 2.94
N ALA A 75 7.57 -6.06 2.26
CA ALA A 75 8.00 -7.38 2.71
C ALA A 75 9.11 -7.98 1.83
N GLY A 76 9.25 -7.49 0.59
CA GLY A 76 10.29 -7.93 -0.33
C GLY A 76 9.96 -7.62 -1.78
N GLU A 77 10.85 -8.03 -2.67
CA GLU A 77 10.69 -7.97 -4.12
C GLU A 77 10.38 -9.37 -4.66
N HIS A 78 9.41 -9.46 -5.56
CA HIS A 78 9.08 -10.68 -6.27
C HIS A 78 9.91 -10.78 -7.57
N ALA A 79 10.06 -11.98 -8.11
CA ALA A 79 10.98 -12.26 -9.23
C ALA A 79 10.65 -11.51 -10.54
N ASP A 80 9.45 -10.97 -10.65
CA ASP A 80 8.94 -10.16 -11.76
C ASP A 80 9.12 -8.65 -11.57
N GLY A 81 9.85 -8.22 -10.52
CA GLY A 81 10.09 -6.81 -10.22
C GLY A 81 8.93 -6.11 -9.50
N VAL A 82 7.90 -6.86 -9.11
CA VAL A 82 6.78 -6.38 -8.30
C VAL A 82 7.18 -6.38 -6.82
N LEU A 83 7.00 -5.25 -6.15
CA LEU A 83 7.26 -5.14 -4.71
C LEU A 83 6.05 -5.62 -3.92
N THR A 84 6.27 -6.55 -2.99
CA THR A 84 5.19 -7.10 -2.15
C THR A 84 5.08 -6.31 -0.86
N TYR A 85 3.85 -5.91 -0.53
CA TYR A 85 3.50 -5.19 0.68
C TYR A 85 2.44 -5.97 1.47
N VAL A 86 2.72 -6.18 2.75
CA VAL A 86 1.86 -6.93 3.67
C VAL A 86 1.07 -5.96 4.54
N LEU A 87 -0.23 -6.19 4.67
CA LEU A 87 -1.11 -5.39 5.51
C LEU A 87 -0.75 -5.60 6.98
N VAL A 88 -0.48 -4.51 7.69
CA VAL A 88 -0.11 -4.57 9.12
C VAL A 88 -1.08 -3.80 10.02
N ASP A 89 -1.87 -2.88 9.45
CA ASP A 89 -2.97 -2.23 10.15
C ASP A 89 -4.12 -1.99 9.18
N ASP A 90 -5.33 -2.25 9.67
CA ASP A 90 -6.58 -2.05 8.95
C ASP A 90 -7.63 -1.64 9.98
N ASP A 91 -7.89 -0.34 10.05
CA ASP A 91 -8.97 0.18 10.88
C ASP A 91 -10.31 0.24 10.12
N SER A 92 -10.29 0.02 8.80
CA SER A 92 -11.49 0.00 7.94
C SER A 92 -12.35 -1.24 8.19
N SER A 93 -11.74 -2.32 8.67
CA SER A 93 -12.44 -3.56 9.04
C SER A 93 -12.90 -3.60 10.50
N LYS A 94 -12.51 -2.64 11.35
CA LYS A 94 -12.92 -2.58 12.78
C LYS A 94 -14.41 -2.28 12.98
N GLY A 95 -15.13 -1.86 11.93
CA GLY A 95 -16.58 -1.65 11.94
C GLY A 95 -17.41 -2.87 11.53
N TYR A 96 -16.80 -3.94 11.00
CA TYR A 96 -17.47 -5.19 10.64
C TYR A 96 -17.38 -6.23 11.78
N VAL A 97 -17.80 -5.84 12.99
CA VAL A 97 -18.26 -6.85 13.95
C VAL A 97 -19.71 -7.13 13.57
N SER A 98 -19.92 -8.11 12.69
CA SER A 98 -21.24 -8.73 12.57
C SER A 98 -21.57 -9.31 13.95
N ALA A 99 -22.47 -8.65 14.67
CA ALA A 99 -23.25 -9.32 15.68
C ALA A 99 -24.02 -10.44 14.96
N ALA A 100 -23.64 -11.69 15.23
CA ALA A 100 -24.40 -12.88 14.96
C ALA A 100 -24.17 -13.84 16.13
#